data_AF-A0A3B9Q428-F1
#
_entry.id   AF-A0A3B9Q428-F1
#
_cell.length_a   1.000
_cell.length_b   1.000
_cell.length_c   1.000
_cell.angle_alpha   90.00
_cell.angle_beta   90.00
_cell.angle_gamma   90.00
#
_symmetry.space_group_name_H-M   'P 1'
#
loop_
_entity.id
_entity.type
_entity.pdbx_description
1 polymer ?
#
loop_
_entity_poly.entity_id
_entity_poly.type
_entity_poly.pdbx_seq_one_letter_code
_entity_poly.pdbx_strand_id
1 'polypeptide(L)'
;MDAREFKQQLQSYAHIRLQIDQDATRALINGERDAVRSLKEQFSSALFTQYLNRVAFTINKRIGDQVTLLPTQVTTGDWKKVKEFYLSELSGLFDRKIDSVNSGQSEIAKSIEKVVQDLDGNDPSEQWVTIALFNISNGKRIAINPQNHQRMLKQVLLLNYVFYAAELIKGKKPEELISDILHHLQNISVVQGTSFGTFEMERLTQTEMTLRQLNPDLSGKIQQILSPQAFEKTADIPIRDLSEENRTILQDVLGQNIQTMLHRHVLLNNINNLWVEHLTQMEALRVSIGMEAYAQRDPLVQYKSQSSDMFRELLANIRLGVMSQIFRLQPVQRKPEAPTMPAPAQKNKQNNSQNKKRRRRR
;
A
#
# COMPACT_ATOMS: atom_id res chain seq x y z
N MET A 1 -54.18 -9.88 5.50
CA MET A 1 -52.75 -9.80 5.83
C MET A 1 -52.64 -9.66 7.35
N ASP A 2 -51.87 -10.51 8.02
CA ASP A 2 -51.73 -10.44 9.48
C ASP A 2 -50.84 -9.23 9.88
N ALA A 3 -51.10 -8.60 11.02
CA ALA A 3 -50.37 -7.42 11.50
C ALA A 3 -48.88 -7.71 11.72
N ARG A 4 -48.54 -8.94 12.13
CA ARG A 4 -47.15 -9.39 12.27
C ARG A 4 -46.46 -9.52 10.92
N GLU A 5 -47.15 -10.11 9.94
CA GLU A 5 -46.65 -10.31 8.58
C GLU A 5 -46.46 -8.96 7.86
N PHE A 6 -47.40 -8.03 7.99
CA PHE A 6 -47.29 -6.68 7.46
C PHE A 6 -46.08 -5.93 8.05
N LYS A 7 -45.89 -6.00 9.36
CA LYS A 7 -44.73 -5.37 10.03
C LYS A 7 -43.40 -5.97 9.58
N GLN A 8 -43.32 -7.30 9.44
CA GLN A 8 -42.11 -7.97 8.95
C GLN A 8 -41.79 -7.59 7.51
N GLN A 9 -42.79 -7.60 6.62
CA GLN A 9 -42.60 -7.20 5.22
C GLN A 9 -42.20 -5.73 5.11
N LEU A 10 -42.86 -4.84 5.86
CA LEU A 10 -42.51 -3.43 5.85
C LEU A 10 -41.07 -3.19 6.31
N GLN A 11 -40.60 -3.88 7.35
CA GLN A 11 -39.22 -3.82 7.81
C GLN A 11 -38.24 -4.42 6.79
N SER A 12 -38.60 -5.54 6.14
CA SER A 12 -37.74 -6.17 5.13
C SER A 12 -37.61 -5.30 3.88
N TYR A 13 -38.66 -4.59 3.45
CA TYR A 13 -38.58 -3.65 2.34
C TYR A 13 -37.81 -2.39 2.72
N ALA A 14 -38.12 -1.83 3.89
CA ALA A 14 -37.52 -0.59 4.38
C ALA A 14 -36.02 -0.70 4.64
N HIS A 15 -35.53 -1.87 5.05
CA HIS A 15 -34.19 -2.07 5.61
C HIS A 15 -33.86 -1.08 6.76
N ILE A 16 -34.90 -0.59 7.45
CA ILE A 16 -34.83 0.40 8.52
C ILE A 16 -35.64 -0.10 9.71
N ARG A 17 -35.13 0.14 10.93
CA ARG A 17 -35.82 -0.22 12.16
C ARG A 17 -36.94 0.79 12.45
N LEU A 18 -38.17 0.44 12.08
CA LEU A 18 -39.37 1.24 12.32
C LEU A 18 -40.03 0.85 13.65
N GLN A 19 -40.39 1.83 14.47
CA GLN A 19 -41.17 1.62 15.69
C GLN A 19 -42.65 1.84 15.42
N ILE A 20 -43.33 0.75 15.03
CA ILE A 20 -44.77 0.73 14.79
C ILE A 20 -45.42 -0.14 15.87
N ASP A 21 -46.31 0.45 16.66
CA ASP A 21 -47.12 -0.24 17.65
C ASP A 21 -48.30 -1.01 16.99
N GLN A 22 -49.08 -1.76 17.77
CA GLN A 22 -50.16 -2.58 17.21
C GLN A 22 -51.31 -1.75 16.63
N ASP A 23 -51.62 -0.61 17.25
CA ASP A 23 -52.72 0.25 16.82
C ASP A 23 -52.38 0.99 15.53
N ALA A 24 -51.17 1.52 15.41
CA ALA A 24 -50.65 2.10 14.17
C ALA A 24 -50.53 1.05 13.05
N THR A 25 -50.22 -0.21 13.38
CA THR A 25 -50.20 -1.30 12.38
C THR A 25 -51.59 -1.56 11.82
N ARG A 26 -52.64 -1.57 12.67
CA ARG A 26 -54.03 -1.72 12.23
C ARG A 26 -54.50 -0.53 11.40
N ALA A 27 -54.18 0.69 11.83
CA ALA A 27 -54.49 1.92 11.10
C ALA A 27 -53.83 1.96 9.71
N LEU A 28 -52.60 1.47 9.59
CA LEU A 28 -51.90 1.32 8.32
C LEU A 28 -52.54 0.29 7.40
N ILE A 29 -52.98 -0.85 7.94
CA ILE A 29 -53.69 -1.90 7.17
C ILE A 29 -55.03 -1.37 6.65
N ASN A 30 -55.72 -0.54 7.44
CA ASN A 30 -56.98 0.09 7.08
C ASN A 30 -56.81 1.30 6.13
N GLY A 31 -55.59 1.72 5.81
CA GLY A 31 -55.32 2.83 4.90
C GLY A 31 -55.60 4.21 5.49
N GLU A 32 -55.56 4.35 6.82
CA GLU A 32 -55.79 5.63 7.48
C GLU A 32 -54.70 6.65 7.10
N ARG A 33 -55.12 7.83 6.63
CA ARG A 33 -54.21 8.86 6.08
C ARG A 33 -53.17 9.34 7.09
N ASP A 34 -53.57 9.49 8.35
CA ASP A 34 -52.69 9.97 9.42
C ASP A 34 -51.62 8.95 9.80
N ALA A 35 -51.98 7.66 9.82
CA ALA A 35 -51.03 6.58 10.04
C ALA A 35 -49.99 6.50 8.92
N VAL A 36 -50.43 6.64 7.66
CA VAL A 36 -49.51 6.70 6.50
C VAL A 36 -48.60 7.92 6.56
N ARG A 37 -49.11 9.08 6.98
CA ARG A 37 -48.32 10.30 7.13
C ARG A 37 -47.27 10.17 8.23
N SER A 38 -47.65 9.68 9.41
CA SER A 38 -46.73 9.41 10.52
C SER A 38 -45.64 8.44 10.09
N LEU A 39 -46.00 7.37 9.37
CA LEU A 39 -45.04 6.41 8.85
C LEU A 39 -44.04 7.08 7.90
N LYS A 40 -44.49 7.91 6.95
CA LYS A 40 -43.61 8.66 6.04
C LYS A 40 -42.64 9.60 6.77
N GLU A 41 -43.11 10.26 7.84
CA GLU A 41 -42.29 11.15 8.65
C GLU A 41 -41.21 10.36 9.42
N GLN A 42 -41.58 9.21 10.01
CA GLN A 42 -40.62 8.30 10.66
C GLN A 42 -39.58 7.76 9.68
N PHE A 43 -40.00 7.34 8.48
CA PHE A 43 -39.10 6.90 7.42
C PHE A 43 -38.12 7.99 7.02
N SER A 44 -38.62 9.21 6.78
CA SER A 44 -37.80 10.35 6.38
C SER A 44 -36.76 10.69 7.45
N SER A 45 -37.16 10.69 8.73
CA SER A 45 -36.26 10.93 9.86
C SER A 45 -35.19 9.85 10.01
N ALA A 46 -35.58 8.58 9.85
CA ALA A 46 -34.65 7.46 9.94
C ALA A 46 -33.63 7.45 8.77
N LEU A 47 -34.08 7.70 7.54
CA LEU A 47 -33.21 7.85 6.37
C LEU A 47 -32.25 9.03 6.52
N PHE A 48 -32.78 10.17 6.99
CA PHE A 48 -31.97 11.36 7.25
C PHE A 48 -30.88 11.08 8.28
N THR A 49 -31.22 10.43 9.39
CA THR A 49 -30.26 10.01 10.44
C THR A 49 -29.19 9.07 9.87
N GLN A 50 -29.59 8.08 9.08
CA GLN A 50 -28.66 7.15 8.44
C GLN A 50 -27.71 7.87 7.49
N TYR A 51 -28.21 8.84 6.73
CA TYR A 51 -27.40 9.66 5.85
C TYR A 51 -26.39 10.50 6.63
N LEU A 52 -26.81 11.19 7.70
CA LEU A 52 -25.92 11.97 8.56
C LEU A 52 -24.77 11.11 9.11
N ASN A 53 -25.08 9.90 9.59
CA ASN A 53 -24.08 8.97 10.10
C ASN A 53 -23.08 8.53 9.01
N ARG A 54 -23.55 8.26 7.80
CA ARG A 54 -22.69 7.88 6.66
C ARG A 54 -21.78 9.04 6.21
N VAL A 55 -22.32 10.26 6.18
CA VAL A 55 -21.55 11.47 5.87
C VAL A 55 -20.49 11.71 6.93
N ALA A 56 -20.86 11.70 8.21
CA ALA A 56 -19.93 11.83 9.33
C ALA A 56 -18.82 10.77 9.25
N PHE A 57 -19.19 9.50 9.05
CA PHE A 57 -18.21 8.41 8.92
C PHE A 57 -17.24 8.64 7.77
N THR A 58 -17.74 9.07 6.61
CA THR A 58 -16.92 9.32 5.42
C THR A 58 -15.95 10.48 5.65
N ILE A 59 -16.44 11.57 6.25
CA ILE A 59 -15.63 12.76 6.58
C ILE A 59 -14.55 12.40 7.61
N ASN A 60 -14.95 11.76 8.72
CA ASN A 60 -14.04 11.41 9.80
C ASN A 60 -12.96 10.43 9.34
N LYS A 61 -13.31 9.47 8.48
CA LYS A 61 -12.33 8.55 7.89
C LYS A 61 -11.32 9.27 6.99
N ARG A 62 -11.72 10.33 6.29
CA ARG A 62 -10.83 11.08 5.38
C ARG A 62 -9.92 12.07 6.12
N ILE A 63 -10.42 12.67 7.20
CA ILE A 63 -9.71 13.75 7.89
C ILE A 63 -8.92 13.24 9.09
N GLY A 64 -9.38 12.15 9.71
CA GLY A 64 -8.79 11.59 10.93
C GLY A 64 -9.31 12.22 12.22
N ASP A 65 -10.20 13.21 12.13
CA ASP A 65 -10.83 13.90 13.27
C ASP A 65 -12.31 13.51 13.40
N GLN A 66 -12.90 13.76 14.56
CA GLN A 66 -14.32 13.50 14.81
C GLN A 66 -15.17 14.76 14.56
N VAL A 67 -15.87 14.77 13.42
CA VAL A 67 -16.91 15.74 13.06
C VAL A 67 -18.24 15.01 12.98
N THR A 68 -19.14 15.30 13.90
CA THR A 68 -20.44 14.62 13.97
C THR A 68 -21.56 15.62 14.18
N LEU A 69 -22.51 15.65 13.24
CA LEU A 69 -23.77 16.38 13.37
C LEU A 69 -24.83 15.45 13.94
N LEU A 70 -25.30 15.71 15.16
CA LEU A 70 -26.32 14.88 15.78
C LEU A 70 -27.69 15.16 15.13
N PRO A 71 -28.52 14.13 14.89
CA PRO A 71 -29.87 14.32 14.34
C PRO A 71 -30.76 15.25 15.18
N THR A 72 -30.47 15.40 16.48
CA THR A 72 -31.18 16.33 17.38
C THR A 72 -30.85 17.80 17.13
N GLN A 73 -29.76 18.10 16.42
CA GLN A 73 -29.30 19.47 16.17
C GLN A 73 -29.90 20.08 14.89
N VAL A 74 -30.54 19.26 14.04
CA VAL A 74 -31.03 19.67 12.72
C VAL A 74 -32.38 19.04 12.42
N THR A 75 -33.29 19.83 11.86
CA THR A 75 -34.59 19.37 11.41
C THR A 75 -34.43 18.36 10.27
N THR A 76 -35.24 17.29 10.28
CA THR A 76 -35.24 16.28 9.21
C THR A 76 -35.42 16.94 7.84
N GLY A 77 -34.46 16.73 6.93
CA GLY A 77 -34.50 17.28 5.57
C GLY A 77 -33.88 18.67 5.40
N ASP A 78 -33.39 19.32 6.47
CA ASP A 78 -32.69 20.60 6.38
C ASP A 78 -31.23 20.42 5.90
N TRP A 79 -31.10 20.08 4.62
CA TRP A 79 -29.81 19.85 3.97
C TRP A 79 -28.92 21.09 3.91
N LYS A 80 -29.51 22.28 3.96
CA LYS A 80 -28.77 23.55 3.98
C LYS A 80 -27.98 23.66 5.29
N LYS A 81 -28.63 23.47 6.43
CA LYS A 81 -27.97 23.48 7.74
C LYS A 81 -26.94 22.37 7.89
N VAL A 82 -27.20 21.18 7.33
CA VAL A 82 -26.21 20.09 7.30
C VAL A 82 -24.95 20.51 6.54
N LYS A 83 -25.11 21.08 5.33
CA LYS A 83 -23.99 21.56 4.52
C LYS A 83 -23.21 22.65 5.23
N GLU A 84 -23.90 23.65 5.77
CA GLU A 84 -23.28 24.79 6.49
C GLU A 84 -22.47 24.32 7.70
N PHE A 85 -23.03 23.40 8.50
CA PHE A 85 -22.32 22.80 9.64
C PHE A 85 -21.02 22.14 9.21
N TYR A 86 -21.08 21.20 8.26
CA TYR A 86 -19.86 20.48 7.86
C TYR A 86 -18.85 21.42 7.21
N LEU A 87 -19.25 22.35 6.33
CA LEU A 87 -18.30 23.29 5.74
C LEU A 87 -17.61 24.17 6.79
N SER A 88 -18.37 24.66 7.78
CA SER A 88 -17.83 25.47 8.87
C SER A 88 -16.84 24.70 9.74
N GLU A 89 -17.23 23.50 10.21
CA GLU A 89 -16.36 22.66 11.04
C GLU A 89 -15.09 22.23 10.30
N LEU A 90 -15.24 21.90 9.02
CA LEU A 90 -14.11 21.54 8.16
C LEU A 90 -13.14 22.70 7.97
N SER A 91 -13.63 23.89 7.66
CA SER A 91 -12.79 25.09 7.53
C SER A 91 -12.01 25.32 8.83
N GLY A 92 -12.72 25.37 9.97
CA GLY A 92 -12.07 25.60 11.26
C GLY A 92 -11.10 24.51 11.70
N LEU A 93 -11.26 23.27 11.25
CA LEU A 93 -10.26 22.22 11.45
C LEU A 93 -9.01 22.44 10.59
N PHE A 94 -9.20 22.77 9.31
CA PHE A 94 -8.08 23.04 8.41
C PHE A 94 -7.30 24.29 8.83
N ASP A 95 -7.97 25.34 9.24
CA ASP A 95 -7.34 26.58 9.74
C ASP A 95 -6.46 26.28 10.96
N ARG A 96 -7.00 25.56 11.96
CA ARG A 96 -6.21 25.11 13.13
C ARG A 96 -5.02 24.24 12.75
N LYS A 97 -5.17 23.39 11.73
CA LYS A 97 -4.09 22.53 11.25
C LYS A 97 -3.00 23.35 10.55
N ILE A 98 -3.38 24.35 9.77
CA ILE A 98 -2.47 25.32 9.14
C ILE A 98 -1.70 26.09 10.22
N ASP A 99 -2.41 26.63 11.21
CA ASP A 99 -1.80 27.39 12.32
C ASP A 99 -0.80 26.51 13.11
N SER A 100 -1.18 25.25 13.38
CA SER A 100 -0.29 24.31 14.05
C SER A 100 1.00 24.04 13.25
N VAL A 101 0.90 23.96 11.91
CA VAL A 101 2.05 23.76 11.03
C VAL A 101 2.92 25.02 10.96
N ASN A 102 2.30 26.19 10.88
CA ASN A 102 2.98 27.48 10.80
C ASN A 102 3.58 27.96 12.13
N SER A 103 3.19 27.34 13.26
CA SER A 103 3.80 27.66 14.55
C SER A 103 5.31 27.39 14.51
N GLY A 104 6.12 28.33 15.00
CA GLY A 104 7.59 28.17 15.03
C GLY A 104 8.07 26.98 15.87
N GLN A 105 7.21 26.42 16.73
CA GLN A 105 7.51 25.21 17.51
C GLN A 105 7.10 23.90 16.80
N SER A 106 6.49 23.98 15.61
CA SER A 106 6.05 22.81 14.86
C SER A 106 7.24 21.92 14.47
N GLU A 107 6.98 20.63 14.30
CA GLU A 107 8.01 19.69 13.84
C GLU A 107 8.56 20.07 12.45
N ILE A 108 7.71 20.67 11.61
CA ILE A 108 8.07 21.13 10.26
C ILE A 108 8.99 22.35 10.35
N ALA A 109 8.62 23.35 11.16
CA ALA A 109 9.44 24.56 11.35
C ALA A 109 10.84 24.21 11.86
N LYS A 110 10.93 23.35 12.89
CA LYS A 110 12.20 22.83 13.40
C LYS A 110 13.01 22.06 12.37
N SER A 111 12.34 21.29 11.51
CA SER A 111 13.00 20.54 10.43
C SER A 111 13.53 21.47 9.34
N ILE A 112 12.77 22.51 8.98
CA ILE A 112 13.21 23.55 8.03
C ILE A 112 14.42 24.30 8.60
N GLU A 113 14.36 24.77 9.85
CA GLU A 113 15.48 25.46 10.50
C GLU A 113 16.77 24.62 10.47
N LYS A 114 16.66 23.33 10.77
CA LYS A 114 17.80 22.41 10.69
C LYS A 114 18.35 22.29 9.27
N VAL A 115 17.47 22.11 8.28
CA VAL A 115 17.86 21.99 6.87
C VAL A 115 18.53 23.28 6.36
N VAL A 116 18.03 24.45 6.76
CA VAL A 116 18.63 25.75 6.45
C VAL A 116 20.00 25.90 7.10
N GLN A 117 20.16 25.49 8.35
CA GLN A 117 21.47 25.50 9.02
C GLN A 117 22.50 24.60 8.30
N ASP A 118 22.06 23.46 7.76
CA ASP A 118 22.92 22.55 7.00
C ASP A 118 23.28 23.11 5.59
N LEU A 119 22.50 24.06 5.06
CA LEU A 119 22.76 24.75 3.78
C LEU A 119 23.84 25.81 3.86
N ASP A 120 23.96 26.51 4.99
CA ASP A 120 24.92 27.60 5.16
C ASP A 120 26.40 27.13 5.04
N GLY A 121 26.65 25.82 4.89
CA GLY A 121 27.96 25.23 4.64
C GLY A 121 28.14 24.41 3.36
N ASN A 122 27.11 24.22 2.51
CA ASN A 122 27.18 23.34 1.32
C ASN A 122 26.37 23.88 0.13
N ASP A 123 26.83 23.60 -1.11
CA ASP A 123 26.07 23.88 -2.33
C ASP A 123 24.88 22.90 -2.48
N PRO A 124 23.63 23.37 -2.59
CA PRO A 124 22.46 22.51 -2.69
C PRO A 124 22.38 21.79 -4.04
N SER A 125 22.95 20.58 -4.11
CA SER A 125 22.61 19.65 -5.19
C SER A 125 21.11 19.32 -5.19
N GLU A 126 20.53 19.09 -6.37
CA GLU A 126 19.11 18.70 -6.54
C GLU A 126 18.74 17.48 -5.68
N GLN A 127 19.66 16.51 -5.58
CA GLN A 127 19.48 15.32 -4.75
C GLN A 127 19.40 15.66 -3.26
N TRP A 128 20.25 16.57 -2.79
CA TRP A 128 20.22 17.02 -1.39
C TRP A 128 18.90 17.73 -1.09
N VAL A 129 18.45 18.66 -1.96
CA VAL A 129 17.18 19.39 -1.78
C VAL A 129 16.00 18.42 -1.73
N THR A 130 16.00 17.42 -2.61
CA THR A 130 14.95 16.40 -2.64
C THR A 130 14.89 15.60 -1.34
N ILE A 131 16.05 15.16 -0.82
CA ILE A 131 16.14 14.44 0.46
C ILE A 131 15.70 15.33 1.62
N ALA A 132 16.11 16.61 1.61
CA ALA A 132 15.72 17.57 2.63
C ALA A 132 14.20 17.79 2.66
N LEU A 133 13.58 18.03 1.51
CA LEU A 133 12.11 18.16 1.39
C LEU A 133 11.39 16.90 1.84
N PHE A 134 11.89 15.72 1.46
CA PHE A 134 11.35 14.45 1.92
C PHE A 134 11.41 14.32 3.45
N ASN A 135 12.54 14.68 4.06
CA ASN A 135 12.71 14.61 5.51
C ASN A 135 11.82 15.62 6.25
N ILE A 136 11.69 16.86 5.75
CA ILE A 136 10.80 17.89 6.33
C ILE A 136 9.34 17.42 6.35
N SER A 137 8.92 16.66 5.33
CA SER A 137 7.55 16.15 5.24
C SER A 137 7.22 15.02 6.23
N ASN A 138 8.23 14.45 6.91
CA ASN A 138 8.09 13.30 7.81
C ASN A 138 8.51 13.64 9.24
N GLY A 139 7.60 13.40 10.18
CA GLY A 139 7.79 13.61 11.62
C GLY A 139 7.99 12.30 12.39
N LYS A 140 8.22 12.41 13.70
CA LYS A 140 8.33 11.25 14.60
C LYS A 140 7.36 11.42 15.76
N ARG A 141 6.38 10.50 15.87
CA ARG A 141 5.47 10.45 17.01
C ARG A 141 5.71 9.21 17.85
N ILE A 142 5.56 9.33 19.17
CA ILE A 142 5.54 8.18 20.07
C ILE A 142 4.26 7.40 19.79
N ALA A 143 4.40 6.15 19.38
CA ALA A 143 3.33 5.18 19.22
C ALA A 143 3.53 4.03 20.20
N ILE A 144 2.46 3.33 20.54
CA ILE A 144 2.53 2.11 21.34
C ILE A 144 2.43 0.93 20.37
N ASN A 145 3.41 0.04 20.42
CA ASN A 145 3.40 -1.17 19.61
C ASN A 145 2.23 -2.08 20.07
N PRO A 146 1.30 -2.48 19.17
CA PRO A 146 0.14 -3.26 19.54
C PRO A 146 0.45 -4.69 20.02
N GLN A 147 1.63 -5.24 19.72
CA GLN A 147 2.00 -6.61 20.09
C GLN A 147 2.72 -6.71 21.44
N ASN A 148 3.53 -5.72 21.79
CA ASN A 148 4.34 -5.75 23.03
C ASN A 148 4.09 -4.56 23.96
N HIS A 149 3.14 -3.67 23.62
CA HIS A 149 2.76 -2.46 24.35
C HIS A 149 3.92 -1.51 24.71
N GLN A 150 5.07 -1.65 24.05
CA GLN A 150 6.22 -0.77 24.26
C GLN A 150 6.05 0.52 23.46
N ARG A 151 6.57 1.62 24.03
CA ARG A 151 6.68 2.90 23.32
C ARG A 151 7.72 2.75 22.21
N MET A 152 7.32 3.08 20.99
CA MET A 152 8.18 3.11 19.82
C MET A 152 8.03 4.45 19.11
N LEU A 153 9.11 4.96 18.53
CA LEU A 153 9.01 6.11 17.62
C LEU A 153 8.48 5.59 16.28
N LYS A 154 7.33 6.12 15.86
CA LYS A 154 6.72 5.86 14.56
C LYS A 154 6.88 7.10 13.69
N GLN A 155 7.37 6.90 12.46
CA GLN A 155 7.35 7.96 11.45
C GLN A 155 5.90 8.27 11.06
N VAL A 156 5.57 9.56 11.02
CA VAL A 156 4.24 10.04 10.64
C VAL A 156 4.41 11.10 9.56
N LEU A 157 3.65 10.99 8.49
CA LEU A 157 3.62 12.00 7.44
C LEU A 157 2.99 13.29 7.99
N LEU A 158 3.76 14.38 8.02
CA LEU A 158 3.31 15.68 8.50
C LEU A 158 2.64 16.48 7.37
N LEU A 159 3.20 16.39 6.17
CA LEU A 159 2.72 17.07 4.97
C LEU A 159 2.47 16.04 3.87
N ASN A 160 1.25 16.07 3.31
CA ASN A 160 0.91 15.25 2.16
C ASN A 160 0.87 16.13 0.90
N TYR A 161 1.68 15.79 -0.10
CA TYR A 161 1.77 16.53 -1.36
C TYR A 161 0.74 16.11 -2.40
N VAL A 162 -0.18 15.18 -2.10
CA VAL A 162 -1.15 14.66 -3.09
C VAL A 162 -1.99 15.79 -3.72
N PHE A 163 -2.44 16.77 -2.94
CA PHE A 163 -3.22 17.88 -3.50
C PHE A 163 -2.38 18.81 -4.36
N TYR A 164 -1.16 19.11 -3.93
CA TYR A 164 -0.23 19.92 -4.72
C TYR A 164 0.15 19.22 -6.03
N ALA A 165 0.45 17.92 -5.98
CA ALA A 165 0.68 17.09 -7.15
C ALA A 165 -0.54 17.07 -8.09
N ALA A 166 -1.76 17.01 -7.55
CA ALA A 166 -2.99 17.09 -8.33
C ALA A 166 -3.15 18.44 -9.05
N GLU A 167 -2.74 19.55 -8.41
CA GLU A 167 -2.70 20.86 -9.05
C GLU A 167 -1.67 20.93 -10.18
N LEU A 168 -0.48 20.35 -10.00
CA LEU A 168 0.57 20.32 -11.02
C LEU A 168 0.16 19.55 -12.29
N ILE A 169 -0.73 18.57 -12.17
CA ILE A 169 -1.24 17.80 -13.32
C ILE A 169 -2.59 18.31 -13.83
N LYS A 170 -3.16 19.33 -13.18
CA LYS A 170 -4.48 19.86 -13.54
C LYS A 170 -4.45 20.43 -14.96
N GLY A 171 -5.32 19.92 -15.82
CA GLY A 171 -5.43 20.37 -17.21
C GLY A 171 -4.45 19.70 -18.18
N LYS A 172 -3.53 18.84 -17.71
CA LYS A 172 -2.71 18.01 -18.59
C LYS A 172 -3.57 16.97 -19.32
N LYS A 173 -3.22 16.68 -20.57
CA LYS A 173 -3.87 15.60 -21.31
C LYS A 173 -3.37 14.24 -20.82
N PRO A 174 -4.18 13.17 -20.89
CA PRO A 174 -3.76 11.83 -20.49
C PRO A 174 -2.47 11.36 -21.19
N GLU A 175 -2.30 11.67 -22.47
CA GLU A 175 -1.16 11.24 -23.28
C GLU A 175 0.15 11.88 -22.81
N GLU A 176 0.10 13.17 -22.45
CA GLU A 176 1.24 13.91 -21.91
C GLU A 176 1.65 13.33 -20.55
N LEU A 177 0.67 13.06 -19.68
CA LEU A 177 0.95 12.49 -18.36
C LEU A 177 1.55 11.08 -18.47
N ILE A 178 1.06 10.25 -19.40
CA ILE A 178 1.62 8.92 -19.66
C ILE A 178 3.08 9.04 -20.13
N SER A 179 3.37 9.99 -21.03
CA SER A 179 4.73 10.24 -21.49
C SER A 179 5.66 10.65 -20.35
N ASP A 180 5.23 11.59 -19.49
CA ASP A 180 5.99 12.04 -18.32
C ASP A 180 6.31 10.87 -17.38
N ILE A 181 5.30 10.04 -17.09
CA ILE A 181 5.46 8.86 -16.22
C ILE A 181 6.43 7.85 -16.85
N LEU A 182 6.28 7.56 -18.14
CA LEU A 182 7.17 6.60 -18.83
C LEU A 182 8.61 7.09 -18.84
N HIS A 183 8.83 8.37 -19.11
CA HIS A 183 10.17 8.96 -19.07
C HIS A 183 10.78 8.87 -17.66
N HIS A 184 9.99 9.16 -16.62
CA HIS A 184 10.44 9.01 -15.24
C HIS A 184 10.80 7.55 -14.89
N LEU A 185 9.97 6.57 -15.29
CA LEU A 185 10.23 5.15 -15.06
C LEU A 185 11.46 4.65 -15.84
N GLN A 186 11.69 5.16 -17.05
CA GLN A 186 12.91 4.87 -17.82
C GLN A 186 14.15 5.40 -17.11
N ASN A 187 14.10 6.63 -16.59
CA ASN A 187 15.20 7.21 -15.83
C ASN A 187 15.49 6.39 -14.56
N ILE A 188 14.46 5.95 -13.84
CA ILE A 188 14.63 5.02 -12.70
C ILE A 188 15.32 3.73 -13.15
N SER A 189 14.89 3.15 -14.28
CA SER A 189 15.49 1.91 -14.81
C SER A 189 16.98 2.08 -15.10
N VAL A 190 17.40 3.21 -15.66
CA VAL A 190 18.81 3.53 -15.93
C VAL A 190 19.59 3.66 -14.62
N VAL A 191 19.09 4.47 -13.68
CA VAL A 191 19.74 4.69 -12.37
C VAL A 191 19.87 3.39 -11.58
N GLN A 192 18.88 2.50 -11.65
CA GLN A 192 18.95 1.17 -11.05
C GLN A 192 20.02 0.30 -11.69
N GLY A 193 20.10 0.28 -13.02
CA GLY A 193 21.15 -0.42 -13.75
C GLY A 193 22.53 0.02 -13.28
N THR A 194 22.80 1.32 -13.26
CA THR A 194 24.09 1.86 -12.78
C THR A 194 24.34 1.49 -11.33
N SER A 195 23.34 1.63 -10.45
CA SER A 195 23.48 1.32 -9.02
C SER A 195 23.78 -0.16 -8.77
N PHE A 196 23.10 -1.06 -9.49
CA PHE A 196 23.37 -2.51 -9.41
C PHE A 196 24.74 -2.86 -9.99
N GLY A 197 25.17 -2.17 -11.05
CA GLY A 197 26.51 -2.29 -11.60
C GLY A 197 27.58 -1.91 -10.57
N THR A 198 27.44 -0.75 -9.93
CA THR A 198 28.36 -0.29 -8.87
C THR A 198 28.42 -1.31 -7.73
N PHE A 199 27.26 -1.78 -7.28
CA PHE A 199 27.14 -2.77 -6.22
C PHE A 199 27.89 -4.07 -6.54
N GLU A 200 27.70 -4.61 -7.75
CA GLU A 200 28.34 -5.85 -8.15
C GLU A 200 29.84 -5.65 -8.39
N MET A 201 30.24 -4.51 -8.93
CA MET A 201 31.64 -4.13 -9.08
C MET A 201 32.35 -4.10 -7.72
N GLU A 202 31.73 -3.50 -6.71
CA GLU A 202 32.26 -3.47 -5.34
C GLU A 202 32.41 -4.89 -4.78
N ARG A 203 31.42 -5.75 -4.98
CA ARG A 203 31.48 -7.16 -4.55
C ARG A 203 32.62 -7.93 -5.23
N LEU A 204 32.79 -7.75 -6.54
CA LEU A 204 33.82 -8.44 -7.34
C LEU A 204 35.23 -7.95 -7.02
N THR A 205 35.39 -6.64 -6.81
CA THR A 205 36.69 -6.06 -6.40
C THR A 205 37.11 -6.49 -5.01
N GLN A 206 36.17 -6.61 -4.05
CA GLN A 206 36.44 -7.14 -2.70
C GLN A 206 36.83 -8.62 -2.69
N THR A 207 36.44 -9.38 -3.72
CA THR A 207 36.73 -10.83 -3.83
C THR A 207 37.89 -11.15 -4.78
N GLU A 208 38.60 -10.13 -5.28
CA GLU A 208 39.71 -10.25 -6.23
C GLU A 208 39.40 -11.10 -7.47
N MET A 209 38.13 -11.08 -7.89
CA MET A 209 37.67 -11.94 -8.99
C MET A 209 38.16 -11.45 -10.36
N THR A 210 38.35 -12.38 -11.29
CA THR A 210 38.77 -12.11 -12.69
C THR A 210 37.61 -12.35 -13.66
N LEU A 211 37.70 -11.84 -14.91
CA LEU A 211 36.60 -12.01 -15.89
C LEU A 211 36.42 -13.47 -16.32
N ARG A 212 37.48 -14.27 -16.29
CA ARG A 212 37.43 -15.71 -16.63
C ARG A 212 36.66 -16.53 -15.58
N GLN A 213 36.58 -16.04 -14.34
CA GLN A 213 35.87 -16.68 -13.24
C GLN A 213 34.37 -16.29 -13.17
N LEU A 214 33.92 -15.36 -14.01
CA LEU A 214 32.51 -15.00 -14.11
C LEU A 214 31.68 -16.15 -14.72
N ASN A 215 30.36 -16.06 -14.56
CA ASN A 215 29.43 -16.99 -15.19
C ASN A 215 29.63 -16.98 -16.73
N PRO A 216 29.70 -18.15 -17.41
CA PRO A 216 29.87 -18.23 -18.86
C PRO A 216 28.96 -17.32 -19.71
N ASP A 217 27.70 -17.14 -19.31
CA ASP A 217 26.76 -16.24 -20.01
C ASP A 217 27.20 -14.76 -19.92
N LEU A 218 27.68 -14.36 -18.74
CA LEU A 218 28.22 -13.02 -18.52
C LEU A 218 29.54 -12.81 -19.26
N SER A 219 30.47 -13.76 -19.17
CA SER A 219 31.74 -13.69 -19.88
C SER A 219 31.53 -13.61 -21.40
N GLY A 220 30.57 -14.37 -21.94
CA GLY A 220 30.20 -14.29 -23.35
C GLY A 220 29.66 -12.91 -23.76
N LYS A 221 28.81 -12.29 -22.94
CA LYS A 221 28.32 -10.90 -23.18
C LYS A 221 29.47 -9.90 -23.12
N ILE A 222 30.35 -10.03 -22.13
CA ILE A 222 31.51 -9.16 -21.96
C ILE A 222 32.47 -9.29 -23.16
N GLN A 223 32.69 -10.50 -23.68
CA GLN A 223 33.52 -10.77 -24.87
C GLN A 223 32.88 -10.27 -26.18
N GLN A 224 31.57 -10.05 -26.24
CA GLN A 224 30.94 -9.41 -27.40
C GLN A 224 31.14 -7.90 -27.40
N ILE A 225 31.20 -7.29 -26.21
CA ILE A 225 31.33 -5.85 -26.03
C ILE A 225 32.81 -5.43 -26.08
N LEU A 226 33.66 -6.17 -25.37
CA LEU A 226 35.11 -6.06 -25.48
C LEU A 226 35.55 -6.87 -26.70
N SER A 227 36.34 -6.29 -27.61
CA SER A 227 36.92 -7.07 -28.71
C SER A 227 37.65 -8.34 -28.19
N PRO A 228 37.70 -9.46 -28.94
CA PRO A 228 38.30 -10.70 -28.45
C PRO A 228 39.75 -10.54 -27.95
N GLN A 229 40.52 -9.65 -28.59
CA GLN A 229 41.89 -9.34 -28.19
C GLN A 229 41.96 -8.53 -26.88
N ALA A 230 41.01 -7.62 -26.65
CA ALA A 230 40.92 -6.87 -25.39
C ALA A 230 40.48 -7.77 -24.24
N PHE A 231 39.54 -8.68 -24.49
CA PHE A 231 39.09 -9.66 -23.50
C PHE A 231 40.24 -10.56 -23.04
N GLU A 232 40.97 -11.22 -23.95
CA GLU A 232 42.09 -12.10 -23.55
C GLU A 232 43.18 -11.37 -22.74
N LYS A 233 43.45 -10.10 -23.04
CA LYS A 233 44.42 -9.30 -22.27
C LYS A 233 43.96 -8.94 -20.87
N THR A 234 42.66 -8.93 -20.62
CA THR A 234 42.04 -8.47 -19.36
C THR A 234 41.41 -9.59 -18.55
N ALA A 235 41.25 -10.77 -19.16
CA ALA A 235 40.47 -11.88 -18.61
C ALA A 235 41.01 -12.42 -17.29
N ASP A 236 42.34 -12.40 -17.14
CA ASP A 236 43.06 -12.97 -16.01
C ASP A 236 43.54 -11.91 -15.00
N ILE A 237 43.29 -10.62 -15.29
CA ILE A 237 43.62 -9.51 -14.40
C ILE A 237 42.49 -9.34 -13.38
N PRO A 238 42.79 -9.13 -12.08
CA PRO A 238 41.77 -8.79 -11.10
C PRO A 238 40.95 -7.59 -11.54
N ILE A 239 39.63 -7.62 -11.31
CA ILE A 239 38.72 -6.54 -11.73
C ILE A 239 39.14 -5.18 -11.17
N ARG A 240 39.75 -5.16 -9.98
CA ARG A 240 40.31 -3.96 -9.34
C ARG A 240 41.44 -3.31 -10.14
N ASP A 241 42.15 -4.03 -10.99
CA ASP A 241 43.32 -3.52 -11.72
C ASP A 241 43.02 -3.22 -13.19
N LEU A 242 41.76 -3.41 -13.63
CA LEU A 242 41.31 -3.03 -14.97
C LEU A 242 41.37 -1.52 -15.17
N SER A 243 41.51 -1.09 -16.44
CA SER A 243 41.41 0.32 -16.82
C SER A 243 40.03 0.90 -16.50
N GLU A 244 39.96 2.21 -16.25
CA GLU A 244 38.69 2.90 -15.94
C GLU A 244 37.65 2.75 -17.07
N GLU A 245 38.09 2.71 -18.33
CA GLU A 245 37.22 2.45 -19.48
C GLU A 245 36.58 1.05 -19.39
N ASN A 246 37.38 0.01 -19.14
CA ASN A 246 36.89 -1.36 -19.01
C ASN A 246 36.01 -1.55 -17.78
N ARG A 247 36.33 -0.86 -16.66
CA ARG A 247 35.48 -0.89 -15.46
C ARG A 247 34.13 -0.26 -15.72
N THR A 248 34.06 0.86 -16.44
CA THR A 248 32.81 1.53 -16.79
C THR A 248 31.94 0.61 -17.65
N ILE A 249 32.52 0.02 -18.70
CA ILE A 249 31.82 -0.96 -19.56
C ILE A 249 31.32 -2.15 -18.74
N LEU A 250 32.19 -2.71 -17.89
CA LEU A 250 31.84 -3.87 -17.07
C LEU A 250 30.74 -3.53 -16.06
N GLN A 251 30.77 -2.33 -15.45
CA GLN A 251 29.76 -1.87 -14.52
C GLN A 251 28.38 -1.85 -15.18
N ASP A 252 28.27 -1.31 -16.39
CA ASP A 252 27.00 -1.26 -17.13
C ASP A 252 26.48 -2.67 -17.46
N VAL A 253 27.36 -3.56 -17.92
CA VAL A 253 26.98 -4.95 -18.26
C VAL A 253 26.52 -5.73 -17.04
N LEU A 254 27.24 -5.61 -15.92
CA LEU A 254 26.87 -6.25 -14.65
C LEU A 254 25.53 -5.73 -14.14
N GLY A 255 25.34 -4.42 -14.18
CA GLY A 255 24.09 -3.76 -13.80
C GLY A 255 22.89 -4.24 -14.61
N GLN A 256 23.00 -4.21 -15.94
CA GLN A 256 21.95 -4.69 -16.85
C GLN A 256 21.64 -6.18 -16.65
N ASN A 257 22.66 -6.99 -16.39
CA ASN A 257 22.47 -8.42 -16.18
C ASN A 257 21.72 -8.71 -14.86
N ILE A 258 22.10 -8.05 -13.76
CA ILE A 258 21.38 -8.14 -12.48
C ILE A 258 19.95 -7.65 -12.64
N GLN A 259 19.75 -6.50 -13.28
CA GLN A 259 18.44 -5.95 -13.54
C GLN A 259 17.56 -6.92 -14.35
N THR A 260 18.11 -7.53 -15.40
CA THR A 260 17.41 -8.54 -16.22
C THR A 260 17.01 -9.75 -15.37
N MET A 261 17.91 -10.26 -14.53
CA MET A 261 17.59 -11.38 -13.64
C MET A 261 16.48 -11.04 -12.66
N LEU A 262 16.54 -9.86 -12.03
CA LEU A 262 15.51 -9.39 -11.11
C LEU A 262 14.16 -9.20 -11.81
N HIS A 263 14.14 -8.56 -12.98
CA HIS A 263 12.91 -8.37 -13.76
C HIS A 263 12.28 -9.71 -14.17
N ARG A 264 13.10 -10.67 -14.62
CA ARG A 264 12.63 -12.04 -14.92
C ARG A 264 12.06 -12.72 -13.68
N HIS A 265 12.74 -12.61 -12.55
CA HIS A 265 12.25 -13.17 -11.29
C HIS A 265 10.89 -12.59 -10.90
N VAL A 266 10.70 -11.26 -10.97
CA VAL A 266 9.42 -10.60 -10.69
C VAL A 266 8.33 -11.11 -11.62
N LEU A 267 8.59 -11.13 -12.93
CA LEU A 267 7.62 -11.58 -13.92
C LEU A 267 7.19 -13.02 -13.66
N LEU A 268 8.15 -13.94 -13.54
CA LEU A 268 7.87 -15.36 -13.35
C LEU A 268 7.16 -15.63 -12.03
N ASN A 269 7.59 -14.99 -10.95
CA ASN A 269 6.97 -15.18 -9.64
C ASN A 269 5.51 -14.69 -9.64
N ASN A 270 5.24 -13.49 -10.18
CA ASN A 270 3.87 -12.95 -10.25
C ASN A 270 2.97 -13.79 -11.15
N ILE A 271 3.46 -14.20 -12.33
CA ILE A 271 2.71 -15.06 -13.24
C ILE A 271 2.39 -16.40 -12.58
N ASN A 272 3.40 -17.07 -11.99
CA ASN A 272 3.22 -18.40 -11.43
C ASN A 272 2.22 -18.40 -10.27
N ASN A 273 2.37 -17.47 -9.32
CA ASN A 273 1.49 -17.41 -8.15
C ASN A 273 0.03 -17.15 -8.55
N LEU A 274 -0.20 -16.16 -9.43
CA LEU A 274 -1.56 -15.81 -9.86
C LEU A 274 -2.16 -16.84 -10.81
N TRP A 275 -1.35 -17.54 -11.61
CA TRP A 275 -1.82 -18.61 -12.49
C TRP A 275 -2.35 -19.80 -11.70
N VAL A 276 -1.64 -20.23 -10.65
CA VAL A 276 -2.10 -21.32 -9.77
C VAL A 276 -3.44 -20.96 -9.12
N GLU A 277 -3.58 -19.72 -8.64
CA GLU A 277 -4.84 -19.25 -8.07
C GLU A 277 -5.95 -19.21 -9.13
N HIS A 278 -5.66 -18.71 -10.34
CA HIS A 278 -6.62 -18.71 -11.44
C HIS A 278 -7.11 -20.13 -11.80
N LEU A 279 -6.22 -21.13 -11.88
CA LEU A 279 -6.62 -22.51 -12.13
C LEU A 279 -7.57 -23.04 -11.04
N THR A 280 -7.33 -22.67 -9.78
CA THR A 280 -8.20 -23.04 -8.66
C THR A 280 -9.58 -22.40 -8.80
N GLN A 281 -9.63 -21.12 -9.17
CA GLN A 281 -10.89 -20.42 -9.40
C GLN A 281 -11.65 -20.97 -10.62
N MET A 282 -10.95 -21.37 -11.68
CA MET A 282 -11.53 -21.99 -12.87
C MET A 282 -12.17 -23.35 -12.57
N GLU A 283 -11.57 -24.15 -11.69
CA GLU A 283 -12.19 -25.40 -11.23
C GLU A 283 -13.47 -25.12 -10.42
N ALA A 284 -13.44 -24.13 -9.52
CA ALA A 284 -14.62 -23.72 -8.76
C ALA A 284 -15.75 -23.20 -9.68
N LEU A 285 -15.40 -22.43 -10.71
CA LEU A 285 -16.34 -21.95 -11.73
C LEU A 285 -17.01 -23.11 -12.48
N ARG A 286 -16.24 -24.15 -12.83
CA ARG A 286 -16.77 -25.33 -13.51
C ARG A 286 -17.83 -26.03 -12.66
N VAL A 287 -17.58 -26.15 -11.35
CA VAL A 287 -18.54 -26.75 -10.42
C VAL A 287 -19.79 -25.89 -10.24
N SER A 288 -19.65 -24.57 -10.09
CA SER A 288 -20.79 -23.66 -9.87
C SER A 288 -21.73 -23.60 -11.08
N ILE A 289 -21.20 -23.52 -12.29
CA ILE A 289 -21.99 -23.50 -13.53
C ILE A 289 -22.71 -24.84 -13.76
N GLY A 290 -22.08 -25.95 -13.36
CA GLY A 290 -22.73 -27.25 -13.33
C GLY A 290 -24.00 -27.27 -12.47
N MET A 291 -24.04 -26.50 -11.38
CA MET A 291 -25.23 -26.34 -10.54
C MET A 291 -26.23 -25.33 -11.11
N GLU A 292 -25.77 -24.30 -11.82
CA GLU A 292 -26.59 -23.25 -12.43
C GLU A 292 -27.32 -23.69 -13.72
N ALA A 293 -26.89 -24.80 -14.34
CA ALA A 293 -27.54 -25.44 -15.48
C ALA A 293 -29.03 -25.77 -15.24
N TYR A 294 -29.48 -25.82 -13.99
CA TYR A 294 -30.90 -25.94 -13.62
C TYR A 294 -31.75 -24.69 -13.94
N ALA A 295 -31.13 -23.54 -14.24
CA ALA A 295 -31.81 -22.26 -14.46
C ALA A 295 -32.10 -21.92 -15.95
N GLN A 296 -32.10 -22.91 -16.85
CA GLN A 296 -32.40 -22.77 -18.29
C GLN A 296 -31.46 -21.82 -19.08
N ARG A 297 -30.27 -21.52 -18.56
CA ARG A 297 -29.21 -20.81 -19.29
C ARG A 297 -28.20 -21.81 -19.85
N ASP A 298 -27.63 -21.52 -21.02
CA ASP A 298 -26.60 -22.36 -21.63
C ASP A 298 -25.31 -22.33 -20.77
N PRO A 299 -24.94 -23.44 -20.11
CA PRO A 299 -23.78 -23.49 -19.22
C PRO A 299 -22.47 -23.18 -19.94
N LEU A 300 -22.35 -23.54 -21.22
CA LEU A 300 -21.14 -23.31 -22.01
C LEU A 300 -20.94 -21.82 -22.28
N VAL A 301 -22.03 -21.09 -22.57
CA VAL A 301 -21.99 -19.65 -22.80
C VAL A 301 -21.61 -18.92 -21.53
N GLN A 302 -22.20 -19.29 -20.39
CA GLN A 302 -21.86 -18.70 -19.09
C GLN A 302 -20.40 -18.97 -18.72
N TYR A 303 -19.92 -20.20 -18.91
CA TYR A 303 -18.54 -20.57 -18.61
C TYR A 303 -17.56 -19.76 -19.45
N LYS A 304 -17.79 -19.65 -20.76
CA LYS A 304 -16.94 -18.83 -21.65
C LYS A 304 -16.93 -17.36 -21.26
N SER A 305 -18.08 -16.78 -20.91
CA SER A 305 -18.14 -15.37 -20.50
C SER A 305 -17.38 -15.15 -19.20
N GLN A 306 -17.69 -15.91 -18.15
CA GLN A 306 -17.09 -15.72 -16.83
C GLN A 306 -15.58 -16.06 -16.83
N SER A 307 -15.17 -17.12 -17.53
CA SER A 307 -13.74 -17.48 -17.66
C SER A 307 -12.94 -16.40 -18.41
N SER A 308 -13.51 -15.80 -19.46
CA SER A 308 -12.88 -14.67 -20.15
C SER A 308 -12.69 -13.47 -19.22
N ASP A 309 -13.69 -13.13 -18.42
CA ASP A 309 -13.60 -12.01 -17.47
C ASP A 309 -12.55 -12.28 -16.39
N MET A 310 -12.54 -13.49 -15.82
CA MET A 310 -11.52 -13.93 -14.85
C MET A 310 -10.11 -13.92 -15.44
N PHE A 311 -9.95 -14.30 -16.72
CA PHE A 311 -8.65 -14.24 -17.38
C PHE A 311 -8.18 -12.79 -17.61
N ARG A 312 -9.09 -11.86 -17.95
CA ARG A 312 -8.76 -10.43 -18.06
C ARG A 312 -8.33 -9.86 -16.71
N GLU A 313 -9.02 -10.25 -15.64
CA GLU A 313 -8.69 -9.87 -14.27
C GLU A 313 -7.31 -10.42 -13.86
N LEU A 314 -7.02 -11.70 -14.16
CA LEU A 314 -5.70 -12.30 -13.97
C LEU A 314 -4.60 -11.45 -14.64
N LEU A 315 -4.76 -11.11 -15.92
CA LEU A 315 -3.77 -10.30 -16.64
C LEU A 315 -3.60 -8.90 -16.03
N ALA A 316 -4.69 -8.27 -15.57
CA ALA A 316 -4.62 -7.00 -14.88
C ALA A 316 -3.85 -7.11 -13.55
N ASN A 317 -4.13 -8.15 -12.77
CA ASN A 317 -3.45 -8.42 -11.49
C ASN A 317 -1.97 -8.73 -11.69
N ILE A 318 -1.60 -9.50 -12.72
CA ILE A 318 -0.19 -9.74 -13.07
C ILE A 318 0.51 -8.41 -13.37
N ARG A 319 -0.08 -7.55 -14.21
CA ARG A 319 0.51 -6.24 -14.55
C ARG A 319 0.69 -5.37 -13.31
N LEU A 320 -0.32 -5.30 -12.44
CA LEU A 320 -0.24 -4.54 -11.20
C LEU A 320 0.83 -5.08 -10.25
N GLY A 321 0.89 -6.41 -10.07
CA GLY A 321 1.89 -7.07 -9.24
C GLY A 321 3.32 -6.80 -9.72
N VAL A 322 3.56 -6.94 -11.01
CA VAL A 322 4.85 -6.66 -11.64
C VAL A 322 5.23 -5.19 -11.46
N MET A 323 4.36 -4.25 -11.83
CA MET A 323 4.66 -2.81 -11.73
C MET A 323 4.88 -2.37 -10.27
N SER A 324 4.21 -3.03 -9.32
CA SER A 324 4.40 -2.74 -7.91
C SER A 324 5.78 -3.16 -7.39
N GLN A 325 6.45 -4.14 -8.01
CA GLN A 325 7.69 -4.75 -7.50
C GLN A 325 8.92 -4.43 -8.35
N ILE A 326 8.77 -4.25 -9.66
CA ILE A 326 9.89 -4.20 -10.63
C ILE A 326 10.93 -3.12 -10.30
N PHE A 327 10.48 -1.96 -9.79
CA PHE A 327 11.34 -0.84 -9.39
C PHE A 327 11.70 -0.81 -7.89
N ARG A 328 11.29 -1.79 -7.08
CA ARG A 328 11.55 -1.80 -5.62
C ARG A 328 12.52 -2.88 -5.17
N LEU A 329 12.71 -3.93 -5.97
CA LEU A 329 13.64 -4.99 -5.61
C LEU A 329 15.09 -4.50 -5.66
N GLN A 330 15.87 -4.96 -4.68
CA GLN A 330 17.30 -4.71 -4.60
C GLN A 330 18.05 -6.05 -4.48
N PRO A 331 19.27 -6.15 -5.05
CA PRO A 331 20.11 -7.31 -4.85
C PRO A 331 20.51 -7.41 -3.36
N VAL A 332 20.40 -8.60 -2.80
CA VAL A 332 20.77 -8.85 -1.39
C VAL A 332 22.23 -9.28 -1.32
N GLN A 333 23.04 -8.58 -0.52
CA GLN A 333 24.34 -9.13 -0.12
C GLN A 333 24.10 -10.28 0.86
N ARG A 334 24.42 -11.51 0.45
CA ARG A 334 24.68 -12.56 1.44
C ARG A 334 25.98 -12.19 2.14
N LYS A 335 25.87 -11.59 3.32
CA LYS A 335 27.01 -11.48 4.25
C LYS A 335 27.55 -12.91 4.44
N PRO A 336 28.87 -13.17 4.30
CA PRO A 336 29.40 -14.47 4.64
C PRO A 336 28.97 -14.77 6.08
N GLU A 337 28.22 -15.86 6.26
CA GLU A 337 27.82 -16.31 7.59
C GLU A 337 29.10 -16.49 8.40
N ALA A 338 29.27 -15.68 9.43
CA ALA A 338 30.30 -15.95 10.43
C ALA A 338 30.08 -17.39 10.91
N PRO A 339 31.14 -18.20 11.05
CA PRO A 339 31.00 -19.59 11.48
C PRO A 339 30.17 -19.58 12.75
N THR A 340 29.00 -20.22 12.69
CA THR A 340 28.14 -20.43 13.84
C THR A 340 28.94 -21.26 14.82
N MET A 341 29.55 -20.59 15.80
CA MET A 341 30.09 -21.28 16.96
C MET A 341 28.91 -22.08 17.54
N PRO A 342 29.04 -23.41 17.73
CA PRO A 342 27.96 -24.20 18.28
C PRO A 342 27.55 -23.61 19.62
N ALA A 343 26.26 -23.24 19.73
CA ALA A 343 25.70 -22.69 20.95
C ALA A 343 25.99 -23.65 22.12
N PRO A 344 26.43 -23.15 23.29
CA PRO A 344 26.68 -24.00 24.44
C PRO A 344 25.39 -24.72 24.83
N ALA A 345 25.47 -26.06 24.89
CA ALA A 345 24.38 -26.95 25.23
C ALA A 345 23.60 -26.45 26.45
N GLN A 346 22.32 -26.16 26.25
CA GLN A 346 21.40 -25.87 27.35
C GLN A 346 21.31 -27.11 28.24
N LYS A 347 21.93 -27.03 29.43
CA LYS A 347 21.68 -27.99 30.50
C LYS A 347 20.20 -27.96 30.83
N ASN A 348 19.51 -29.06 30.50
CA ASN A 348 18.17 -29.38 30.97
C ASN A 348 18.10 -29.19 32.49
N LYS A 349 17.45 -28.10 32.94
CA LYS A 349 16.92 -28.02 34.31
C LYS A 349 15.63 -28.83 34.33
N GLN A 350 15.78 -30.13 34.54
CA GLN A 350 14.66 -30.98 34.93
C GLN A 350 14.14 -30.53 36.30
N ASN A 351 12.81 -30.42 36.33
CA ASN A 351 11.96 -30.24 37.50
C ASN A 351 12.47 -30.98 38.73
N ASN A 352 12.58 -30.25 39.84
CA ASN A 352 12.47 -30.86 41.16
C ASN A 352 11.60 -29.98 42.07
N SER A 353 10.31 -29.94 41.75
CA SER A 353 9.25 -29.45 42.61
C SER A 353 8.72 -30.61 43.45
N GLN A 354 9.42 -30.99 44.52
CA GLN A 354 8.80 -31.67 45.66
C GLN A 354 9.71 -31.67 46.90
N ASN A 355 9.06 -31.44 48.04
CA ASN A 355 9.56 -31.53 49.42
C ASN A 355 10.47 -30.42 49.96
N LYS A 356 9.82 -29.39 50.53
CA LYS A 356 10.11 -29.01 51.93
C LYS A 356 8.87 -28.43 52.62
N LYS A 357 8.09 -29.33 53.21
CA LYS A 357 7.15 -29.01 54.29
C LYS A 357 7.92 -28.50 55.51
N ARG A 358 7.34 -27.47 56.14
CA ARG A 358 7.38 -27.14 57.58
C ARG A 358 8.74 -26.83 58.22
N ARG A 359 8.86 -25.57 58.68
CA ARG A 359 9.04 -25.30 60.12
C ARG A 359 8.61 -23.87 60.47
N ARG A 360 7.52 -23.78 61.24
CA ARG A 360 7.16 -22.64 62.11
C ARG A 360 8.17 -22.55 63.26
N ARG A 361 8.42 -21.31 63.71
CA ARG A 361 8.77 -20.81 65.06
C ARG A 361 9.71 -19.60 64.86
N ARG A 362 9.55 -18.47 65.51
CA ARG A 362 8.75 -18.08 66.68
C ARG A 362 8.46 -16.60 66.58
#